data_AF-A0A0G0U529-F1
#
_entry.id   AF-A0A0G0U529-F1
#
_cell.length_a   1.000
_cell.length_b   1.000
_cell.length_c   1.000
_cell.angle_alpha   90.00
_cell.angle_beta   90.00
_cell.angle_gamma   90.00
#
_symmetry.space_group_name_H-M   'P 1'
#
loop_
_entity.id
_entity.type
_entity.pdbx_description
1 polymer ?
#
loop_
_entity_poly.entity_id
_entity_poly.type
_entity_poly.pdbx_seq_one_letter_code
_entity_poly.pdbx_strand_id
1 'polypeptide(L)'
;MDIKNSFKTPFTELGGVGDLVSLLLKSSFVLAGIIILFFFITAGIGMIAGAGQNDPQKMEQSKKTATSAFVGFIVVFASYWIVQLVGQF
;
A
#
# COMPACT_ATOMS: atom_id res chain seq x y z
N MET A 1 22.45 10.43 -32.86
CA MET A 1 21.58 10.67 -31.69
C MET A 1 21.06 9.32 -31.23
N ASP A 2 21.70 8.75 -30.22
CA ASP A 2 21.52 7.39 -29.74
C ASP A 2 20.21 7.21 -28.97
N ILE A 3 19.16 6.80 -29.69
CA ILE A 3 17.83 6.50 -29.12
C ILE A 3 17.88 5.31 -28.14
N LYS A 4 18.99 4.54 -28.14
CA LYS A 4 19.24 3.43 -27.20
C LYS A 4 19.54 3.87 -25.76
N ASN A 5 20.05 5.09 -25.54
CA ASN A 5 20.45 5.54 -24.19
C ASN A 5 19.30 6.21 -23.41
N SER A 6 18.14 6.39 -24.04
CA SER A 6 17.00 7.10 -23.43
C SER A 6 15.95 6.17 -22.82
N PHE A 7 16.09 4.85 -22.99
CA PHE A 7 15.21 3.85 -22.37
C PHE A 7 15.82 3.36 -21.05
N LYS A 8 15.96 4.28 -20.09
CA LYS A 8 16.44 3.98 -18.73
C LYS A 8 15.33 3.27 -17.95
N THR A 9 15.13 1.97 -18.21
CA THR A 9 14.21 1.17 -17.40
C THR A 9 14.86 0.91 -16.04
N PRO A 10 14.10 0.90 -14.93
CA PRO A 10 14.64 0.65 -13.59
C PRO A 10 15.31 -0.73 -13.44
N PHE A 11 15.17 -1.60 -14.44
CA PHE A 11 15.79 -2.92 -14.52
C PHE A 11 17.17 -2.91 -15.21
N THR A 12 17.56 -1.81 -15.85
CA THR A 12 18.81 -1.71 -16.64
C THR A 12 20.04 -1.36 -15.77
N GLU A 13 19.85 -0.81 -14.57
CA GLU A 13 20.93 -0.40 -13.65
C GLU A 13 21.01 -1.28 -12.38
N LEU A 14 20.65 -2.56 -12.45
CA LEU A 14 20.73 -3.46 -11.29
C LEU A 14 22.20 -3.86 -11.01
N GLY A 15 22.99 -2.93 -10.47
CA GLY A 15 24.41 -3.11 -10.17
C GLY A 15 24.70 -3.87 -8.87
N GLY A 16 23.69 -4.04 -8.01
CA GLY A 16 23.85 -4.75 -6.73
C GLY A 16 22.54 -5.03 -5.99
N VAL A 17 22.66 -5.77 -4.87
CA VAL A 17 21.50 -6.19 -4.03
C VAL A 17 20.72 -4.99 -3.49
N GLY A 18 21.38 -3.86 -3.24
CA GLY A 18 20.74 -2.62 -2.78
C GLY A 18 19.76 -2.01 -3.80
N ASP A 19 20.07 -2.07 -5.11
CA ASP A 19 19.18 -1.57 -6.16
C ASP A 19 17.93 -2.44 -6.31
N LEU A 20 18.10 -3.77 -6.19
CA LEU A 20 16.98 -4.71 -6.19
C LEU A 20 16.02 -4.42 -5.02
N VAL A 21 16.57 -4.22 -3.82
CA VAL A 21 15.77 -3.89 -2.63
C VAL A 21 15.07 -2.54 -2.80
N SER A 22 15.76 -1.53 -3.32
CA SER A 22 15.18 -0.19 -3.53
C SER A 22 14.03 -0.22 -4.54
N LEU A 23 14.19 -0.98 -5.62
CA LEU A 23 13.14 -1.18 -6.63
C LEU A 23 11.92 -1.90 -6.05
N LEU A 24 12.15 -2.97 -5.27
CA LEU A 24 11.07 -3.71 -4.60
C LEU A 24 10.34 -2.86 -3.57
N LEU A 25 11.07 -2.07 -2.78
CA LEU A 25 10.50 -1.15 -1.80
C LEU A 25 9.60 -0.13 -2.50
N LYS A 26 10.13 0.57 -3.51
CA LYS A 26 9.38 1.58 -4.26
C LYS A 26 8.11 1.00 -4.89
N SER A 27 8.21 -0.17 -5.53
CA SER A 27 7.06 -0.87 -6.12
C SER A 27 6.03 -1.27 -5.05
N SER A 28 6.49 -1.80 -3.91
CA SER A 28 5.63 -2.22 -2.81
C SER A 28 4.85 -1.06 -2.20
N PHE A 29 5.48 0.12 -2.03
CA PHE A 29 4.77 1.30 -1.53
C PHE A 29 3.66 1.77 -2.48
N VAL A 30 3.91 1.74 -3.79
CA VAL A 30 2.87 2.06 -4.80
C VAL A 30 1.72 1.06 -4.73
N LEU A 31 2.02 -0.23 -4.69
CA LEU A 31 1.01 -1.29 -4.56
C LEU A 31 0.22 -1.16 -3.26
N ALA A 32 0.89 -0.88 -2.13
CA ALA A 32 0.26 -0.69 -0.84
C ALA A 32 -0.72 0.50 -0.87
N GLY A 33 -0.34 1.61 -1.48
CA GLY A 33 -1.23 2.77 -1.67
C GLY A 33 -2.51 2.41 -2.42
N ILE A 34 -2.40 1.64 -3.50
CA ILE A 34 -3.56 1.17 -4.28
C ILE A 34 -4.44 0.25 -3.43
N ILE A 35 -3.85 -0.74 -2.76
CA ILE A 35 -4.57 -1.71 -1.92
C ILE A 35 -5.35 -1.00 -0.80
N ILE A 36 -4.72 -0.04 -0.12
CA ILE A 36 -5.36 0.74 0.94
C ILE A 36 -6.57 1.53 0.41
N LEU A 37 -6.48 2.07 -0.79
CA LEU A 37 -7.57 2.81 -1.44
C LEU A 37 -8.79 1.91 -1.66
N PHE A 38 -8.59 0.68 -2.17
CA PHE A 38 -9.66 -0.31 -2.31
C PHE A 38 -10.26 -0.73 -0.96
N PHE A 39 -9.43 -0.93 0.06
CA PHE A 39 -9.91 -1.25 1.41
C PHE A 39 -10.75 -0.12 2.01
N PHE A 40 -10.36 1.15 1.82
CA PHE A 40 -11.13 2.29 2.31
C PHE A 40 -12.50 2.39 1.64
N ILE A 41 -12.56 2.21 0.31
CA ILE A 41 -13.82 2.24 -0.43
C ILE A 41 -14.74 1.11 0.02
N THR A 42 -14.24 -0.12 0.07
CA THR A 42 -15.03 -1.30 0.45
C THR A 42 -15.47 -1.26 1.91
N ALA A 43 -14.61 -0.82 2.83
CA ALA A 43 -14.96 -0.62 4.23
C ALA A 43 -16.02 0.48 4.41
N GLY A 44 -15.89 1.60 3.69
CA GLY A 44 -16.85 2.70 3.73
C GLY A 44 -18.23 2.30 3.22
N ILE A 45 -18.29 1.63 2.07
CA ILE A 45 -19.55 1.11 1.50
C ILE A 45 -20.17 0.07 2.45
N GLY A 46 -19.36 -0.84 3.00
CA GLY A 46 -19.83 -1.86 3.95
C GLY A 46 -20.46 -1.25 5.21
N MET A 47 -19.84 -0.22 5.77
CA MET A 47 -20.35 0.48 6.95
C MET A 47 -21.69 1.17 6.66
N ILE A 48 -21.83 1.83 5.50
CA ILE A 48 -23.09 2.49 5.10
C ILE A 48 -24.19 1.44 4.85
N ALA A 49 -23.87 0.35 4.15
CA ALA A 49 -24.83 -0.71 3.84
C ALA A 49 -25.31 -1.47 5.09
N GLY A 50 -24.41 -1.73 6.05
CA GLY A 50 -24.74 -2.38 7.32
C GLY A 50 -25.61 -1.50 8.22
N ALA A 51 -25.39 -0.18 8.23
CA ALA A 51 -26.21 0.76 9.00
C ALA A 51 -27.64 0.88 8.47
N GLY A 52 -27.84 0.78 7.15
CA GLY A 52 -29.17 0.90 6.53
C GLY A 52 -30.05 -0.35 6.66
N GLN A 53 -29.48 -1.55 6.78
CA GLN A 53 -30.24 -2.81 6.76
C GLN A 53 -30.68 -3.32 8.14
N ASN A 54 -30.35 -2.62 9.25
CA ASN A 54 -30.54 -3.13 10.63
C ASN A 54 -30.01 -4.56 10.80
N ASP A 55 -28.95 -4.91 10.06
CA ASP A 55 -28.40 -6.25 10.01
C ASP A 55 -27.11 -6.29 10.86
N PRO A 56 -27.20 -6.74 12.13
CA PRO A 56 -26.09 -6.65 13.07
C PRO A 56 -24.87 -7.45 12.61
N GLN A 57 -25.05 -8.54 11.87
CA GLN A 57 -23.93 -9.33 11.33
C GLN A 57 -23.12 -8.54 10.31
N LYS A 58 -23.79 -7.84 9.39
CA LYS A 58 -23.09 -7.00 8.40
C LYS A 58 -22.37 -5.82 9.04
N MET A 59 -22.94 -5.26 10.10
CA MET A 59 -22.29 -4.19 10.86
C MET A 59 -21.01 -4.69 11.56
N GLU A 60 -21.06 -5.88 12.18
CA GLU A 60 -19.90 -6.48 12.85
C GLU A 60 -18.79 -6.83 11.85
N GLN A 61 -19.17 -7.41 10.71
CA GLN A 61 -18.23 -7.73 9.63
C GLN A 61 -17.58 -6.46 9.06
N SER A 62 -18.36 -5.39 8.86
CA SER A 62 -17.83 -4.11 8.37
C SER A 62 -16.87 -3.46 9.36
N LYS A 63 -17.16 -3.54 10.67
CA LYS A 63 -16.22 -3.10 11.71
C LYS A 63 -14.92 -3.89 11.65
N LYS A 64 -14.99 -5.21 11.50
CA LYS A 64 -13.80 -6.07 11.38
C LYS A 64 -12.97 -5.70 10.15
N THR A 65 -13.62 -5.51 9.00
CA THR A 65 -12.97 -5.07 7.76
C THR A 65 -12.30 -3.71 7.94
N ALA A 66 -13.00 -2.73 8.53
CA ALA A 66 -12.45 -1.40 8.80
C ALA A 66 -11.23 -1.47 9.73
N THR A 67 -11.30 -2.26 10.80
CA THR A 67 -10.16 -2.48 11.70
C THR A 67 -8.98 -3.13 10.97
N SER A 68 -9.21 -4.14 10.13
CA SER A 68 -8.13 -4.76 9.35
C SER A 68 -7.48 -3.79 8.36
N ALA A 69 -8.29 -2.95 7.70
CA ALA A 69 -7.80 -1.91 6.80
C ALA A 69 -6.95 -0.87 7.56
N PHE A 70 -7.40 -0.49 8.76
CA PHE A 70 -6.69 0.46 9.61
C PHE A 70 -5.37 -0.12 10.14
N VAL A 71 -5.35 -1.38 10.56
CA VAL A 71 -4.12 -2.08 10.98
C VAL A 71 -3.15 -2.18 9.81
N GLY A 72 -3.62 -2.57 8.61
CA GLY A 72 -2.79 -2.61 7.40
C GLY A 72 -2.21 -1.24 7.05
N PHE A 73 -3.02 -0.18 7.16
CA PHE A 73 -2.55 1.20 6.98
C PHE A 73 -1.44 1.56 7.96
N ILE A 74 -1.61 1.26 9.26
CA ILE A 74 -0.59 1.53 10.28
C ILE A 74 0.71 0.77 9.98
N VAL A 75 0.65 -0.49 9.54
CA VAL A 75 1.84 -1.30 9.23
C VAL A 75 2.62 -0.68 8.07
N VAL A 76 1.94 -0.31 6.99
CA VAL A 76 2.59 0.34 5.83
C VAL A 76 3.15 1.71 6.22
N PHE A 77 2.40 2.48 7.02
CA PHE A 77 2.84 3.76 7.54
C PHE A 77 4.09 3.60 8.41
N ALA A 78 4.09 2.73 9.41
CA ALA A 78 5.25 2.47 10.26
C ALA A 78 6.46 1.99 9.44
N SER A 79 6.25 1.10 8.46
CA SER A 79 7.31 0.64 7.55
C SER A 79 7.95 1.78 6.77
N TYR A 80 7.15 2.70 6.22
CA TYR A 80 7.65 3.90 5.53
C TYR A 80 8.55 4.73 6.44
N TRP A 81 8.11 4.98 7.67
CA TRP A 81 8.87 5.79 8.63
C TRP A 81 10.18 5.11 9.03
N ILE A 82 10.21 3.79 9.20
CA ILE A 82 11.45 3.06 9.48
C ILE A 82 12.45 3.23 8.33
N VAL A 83 12.02 3.03 7.08
CA VAL A 83 12.90 3.19 5.90
C VAL A 83 13.40 4.63 5.76
N GLN A 84 12.52 5.61 5.97
CA GLN A 84 12.85 7.03 5.89
C GLN A 84 13.85 7.44 6.98
N LEU A 85 13.63 6.99 8.22
CA LEU A 85 14.52 7.28 9.34
C LEU A 85 15.89 6.65 9.10
N VAL A 86 15.95 5.35 8.77
CA VAL A 86 17.21 4.64 8.54
C VAL A 86 17.95 5.18 7.32
N GLY A 87 17.24 5.52 6.23
CA GLY A 87 17.86 6.06 5.02
C GLY A 87 18.29 7.52 5.11
N GLN A 88 17.85 8.26 6.13
CA GLN A 88 18.26 9.65 6.38
C GLN A 88 19.53 9.74 7.26
N PHE A 89 19.89 8.68 7.98
CA PHE A 89 21.15 8.57 8.74
C PHE A 89 22.26 7.95 7.87
#